data_AF-A0A6L8A519-F1
#
_entry.id   AF-A0A6L8A519-F1
#
_cell.length_a   1.000
_cell.length_b   1.000
_cell.length_c   1.000
_cell.angle_alpha   90.00
_cell.angle_beta   90.00
_cell.angle_gamma   90.00
#
_symmetry.space_group_name_H-M   'P 1'
#
loop_
_entity.id
_entity.type
_entity.pdbx_description
1 polymer ?
#
loop_
_entity_poly.entity_id
_entity_poly.type
_entity_poly.pdbx_seq_one_letter_code
_entity_poly.pdbx_strand_id
1 'polypeptide(L)' 'MNTTVEISDDLAEEAKVYMAREGVTFRSLVERGLIEVLRAGPAPFTLRDASVGGRGLQAASREAGWDRIRDAAYRLS' A
#
# COMPACT_ATOMS: atom_id res chain seq x y z
N MET A 1 -23.03 9.96 -9.70
CA MET A 1 -23.64 8.93 -8.84
C MET A 1 -24.45 9.62 -7.75
N ASN A 2 -25.58 9.05 -7.33
CA ASN A 2 -26.24 9.48 -6.09
C ASN A 2 -25.78 8.53 -4.98
N THR A 3 -25.22 9.08 -3.91
CA THR A 3 -24.64 8.32 -2.81
C THR A 3 -25.12 8.91 -1.49
N THR A 4 -25.67 8.05 -0.64
CA THR A 4 -25.99 8.40 0.75
C THR A 4 -24.84 7.92 1.63
N VAL A 5 -24.36 8.80 2.52
CA VAL A 5 -23.27 8.50 3.46
C VAL A 5 -23.78 8.81 4.86
N GLU A 6 -23.73 7.82 5.74
CA GLU A 6 -24.05 7.98 7.16
C GLU A 6 -22.79 8.39 7.92
N ILE A 7 -22.89 9.46 8.70
CA ILE A 7 -21.82 10.00 9.56
C ILE A 7 -22.42 10.44 10.90
N SER A 8 -21.60 10.55 11.93
CA SER A 8 -22.03 11.09 13.23
C SER A 8 -22.48 12.54 13.11
N ASP A 9 -23.46 12.94 13.93
CA ASP A 9 -23.98 14.32 13.97
C ASP A 9 -22.87 15.36 14.22
N ASP A 10 -21.94 15.09 15.14
CA ASP A 10 -20.83 15.99 15.45
C ASP A 10 -19.98 16.29 14.21
N LEU A 11 -19.61 15.24 13.45
CA LEU A 11 -18.85 15.36 12.20
C LEU A 11 -19.66 16.10 11.11
N ALA A 12 -20.98 15.91 11.07
CA ALA A 12 -21.85 16.60 10.12
C ALA A 12 -21.87 18.12 10.39
N GLU A 13 -21.90 18.53 11.66
CA GLU A 13 -21.82 19.94 12.04
C GLU A 13 -20.46 20.55 11.72
N GLU A 14 -19.36 19.86 12.03
CA GLU A 14 -18.02 20.31 11.66
C GLU A 14 -17.87 20.48 10.14
N ALA A 15 -18.38 19.51 9.36
CA ALA A 15 -18.37 19.58 7.91
C ALA A 15 -19.17 20.79 7.39
N LYS A 16 -20.34 21.09 7.97
CA LYS A 16 -21.13 22.28 7.61
C LYS A 16 -20.37 23.58 7.87
N VAL A 17 -19.74 23.71 9.03
CA VAL A 17 -18.93 24.89 9.39
C VAL A 17 -17.76 25.04 8.41
N TYR A 18 -17.04 23.96 8.12
CA TYR A 18 -15.94 23.97 7.15
C TYR A 18 -16.42 24.37 5.75
N MET A 19 -17.52 23.78 5.26
CA MET A 19 -18.08 24.09 3.96
C MET A 19 -18.50 25.55 3.81
N ALA A 20 -19.13 26.11 4.85
CA ALA A 20 -19.52 27.51 4.87
C ALA A 20 -18.30 28.44 4.85
N ARG A 21 -17.25 28.10 5.61
CA ARG A 21 -16.02 28.89 5.69
C ARG A 21 -15.23 28.87 4.39
N GLU A 22 -15.08 27.70 3.78
CA GLU A 22 -14.26 27.51 2.57
C GLU A 22 -15.05 27.73 1.26
N GLY A 23 -16.37 27.89 1.33
CA GLY A 23 -17.23 28.08 0.15
C GLY A 23 -17.29 26.83 -0.74
N VAL A 24 -17.34 25.63 -0.14
CA VAL A 24 -17.31 24.35 -0.87
C VAL A 24 -18.56 23.51 -0.59
N THR A 25 -18.84 22.54 -1.46
CA THR A 25 -19.98 21.63 -1.30
C THR A 25 -19.58 20.34 -0.58
N PHE A 26 -20.56 19.64 -0.02
CA PHE A 26 -20.33 18.35 0.64
C PHE A 26 -19.73 17.31 -0.31
N ARG A 27 -20.21 17.30 -1.56
CA ARG A 27 -19.63 16.48 -2.62
C ARG A 27 -18.13 16.77 -2.79
N SER A 28 -17.74 18.04 -2.92
CA SER A 28 -16.32 18.38 -3.11
C SER A 28 -15.48 18.01 -1.91
N LEU A 29 -16.01 18.14 -0.69
CA LEU A 29 -15.32 17.71 0.53
C LEU A 29 -15.10 16.19 0.54
N VAL A 30 -16.14 15.40 0.24
CA VAL A 30 -16.05 13.94 0.16
C VAL A 30 -15.08 13.49 -0.94
N GLU A 31 -15.16 14.08 -2.14
CA GLU A 31 -14.27 13.74 -3.25
C GLU A 31 -12.80 14.02 -2.90
N ARG A 32 -12.49 15.14 -2.23
CA ARG A 32 -11.12 15.44 -1.77
C ARG A 32 -10.61 14.40 -0.80
N GLY A 33 -11.41 14.05 0.21
CA GLY A 33 -11.02 13.02 1.20
C GLY A 33 -10.79 11.66 0.54
N LEU A 34 -11.67 11.25 -0.39
CA LEU A 34 -11.50 10.01 -1.14
C LEU A 34 -10.22 10.04 -1.99
N ILE A 35 -9.94 11.14 -2.69
CA ILE A 35 -8.72 11.29 -3.49
C ILE A 35 -7.48 11.16 -2.61
N GLU A 36 -7.46 11.79 -1.44
CA GLU A 36 -6.33 11.73 -0.51
C GLU A 36 -6.07 10.30 -0.03
N VAL A 37 -7.12 9.60 0.42
CA VAL A 37 -7.02 8.21 0.89
C VAL A 37 -6.60 7.26 -0.23
N LEU A 38 -7.16 7.41 -1.44
CA LEU A 38 -6.83 6.56 -2.58
C LEU A 38 -5.41 6.82 -3.09
N ARG A 39 -4.93 8.06 -3.05
CA ARG A 39 -3.56 8.42 -3.44
C ARG A 39 -2.52 8.01 -2.43
N ALA A 40 -2.87 7.98 -1.14
CA ALA A 40 -1.97 7.53 -0.09
C ALA A 40 -1.46 6.10 -0.37
N GLY A 41 -2.31 5.25 -0.96
CA GLY A 41 -1.95 3.89 -1.39
C GLY A 41 -1.42 3.00 -0.25
N PRO A 42 -1.22 1.70 -0.47
CA PRO A 42 -0.38 0.92 0.43
C PRO A 42 1.05 1.48 0.38
N ALA A 43 1.69 1.58 1.54
CA ALA A 43 3.10 1.97 1.61
C ALA A 43 3.92 1.11 0.64
N PRO A 44 4.91 1.69 -0.07
CA PRO A 44 5.75 0.92 -0.97
C PRO A 44 6.29 -0.31 -0.25
N PHE A 45 6.15 -1.49 -0.88
CA PHE A 45 6.72 -2.70 -0.34
C PHE A 45 8.23 -2.49 -0.19
N THR A 46 8.69 -2.46 1.06
CA THR A 46 10.12 -2.43 1.36
C THR A 46 10.55 -3.86 1.60
N LEU A 47 11.31 -4.43 0.66
CA LEU A 47 11.90 -5.75 0.87
C LEU A 47 12.83 -5.65 2.07
N ARG A 48 12.56 -6.45 3.11
CA ARG A 48 13.48 -6.56 4.25
C ARG A 48 14.86 -6.93 3.71
N ASP A 49 15.90 -6.30 4.24
CA ASP A 49 17.25 -6.73 3.94
C ASP A 49 17.40 -8.23 4.27
N ALA A 50 17.49 -9.02 3.20
CA ALA A 50 17.69 -10.45 3.21
C ALA A 50 19.07 -10.81 2.65
N SER A 51 19.97 -9.83 2.59
CA SER A 51 21.37 -10.11 2.28
C SER A 51 21.95 -11.05 3.33
N VAL A 52 22.77 -11.98 2.86
CA VAL A 52 23.57 -12.86 3.69
C VAL A 52 25.02 -12.48 3.47
N GLY A 53 25.87 -12.56 4.49
CA GLY A 53 27.30 -12.20 4.41
C GLY A 53 28.15 -13.09 3.48
N GLY A 54 27.53 -13.89 2.62
CA GLY A 54 28.18 -14.77 1.66
C GLY A 54 28.62 -14.03 0.39
N ARG A 55 29.58 -14.62 -0.35
CA ARG A 55 30.12 -14.08 -1.61
C ARG A 55 29.25 -14.43 -2.82
N GLY A 56 27.93 -14.38 -2.66
CA GLY A 56 26.96 -14.77 -3.69
C GLY A 56 26.90 -16.29 -3.93
N LEU A 57 26.61 -16.68 -5.17
CA LEU A 57 26.34 -18.06 -5.57
C LEU A 57 27.55 -18.97 -5.34
N GLN A 58 27.33 -20.13 -4.72
CA GLN A 58 28.36 -21.18 -4.55
C GLN A 58 28.86 -21.65 -5.92
N ALA A 59 30.15 -22.00 -6.01
CA ALA A 59 30.77 -22.40 -7.28
C ALA A 59 30.03 -23.56 -7.96
N ALA A 60 29.57 -24.55 -7.20
CA ALA A 60 28.80 -25.69 -7.70
C ALA A 60 27.46 -25.30 -8.35
N SER A 61 26.91 -24.14 -7.99
CA SER A 61 25.65 -23.64 -8.53
C SER A 61 25.82 -22.69 -9.71
N ARG A 62 27.04 -22.21 -10.01
CA ARG A 62 27.29 -21.27 -11.13
C ARG A 62 27.10 -21.90 -12.50
N GLU A 63 27.40 -23.18 -12.62
CA GLU A 63 27.26 -23.95 -13.87
C GLU A 63 26.03 -24.86 -13.84
N ALA A 64 25.26 -24.82 -12.75
CA ALA A 64 24.08 -25.65 -12.59
C ALA A 64 22.88 -25.06 -13.35
N GLY A 65 22.15 -25.92 -14.06
CA GLY A 65 20.84 -25.57 -14.60
C GLY A 65 19.83 -25.27 -13.49
N TRP A 66 18.80 -24.50 -13.83
CA TRP A 66 17.79 -24.01 -12.90
C TRP A 66 17.15 -25.11 -12.04
N ASP A 67 16.85 -26.27 -12.62
CA ASP A 67 16.24 -27.39 -11.88
C ASP A 67 17.12 -27.87 -10.71
N ARG A 68 18.45 -27.96 -10.91
CA ARG A 68 19.37 -28.39 -9.85
C ARG A 68 19.49 -27.37 -8.72
N ILE A 69 19.46 -26.08 -9.06
CA ILE A 69 19.47 -24.99 -8.09
C ILE A 69 18.20 -25.04 -7.24
N ARG A 70 17.03 -25.17 -7.89
CA ARG A 70 15.74 -25.30 -7.21
C ARG A 70 15.72 -26.49 -6.26
N ASP A 71 16.11 -27.68 -6.74
CA ASP A 71 16.08 -28.89 -5.93
C ASP A 71 17.05 -28.81 -4.74
N ALA A 72 18.20 -28.12 -4.87
CA ALA A 72 19.12 -27.88 -3.77
C ALA A 72 18.53 -26.95 -2.70
N ALA A 73 17.80 -25.91 -3.10
CA ALA A 73 17.17 -24.96 -2.18
C ALA A 73 16.08 -25.61 -1.31
N TYR A 74 15.31 -26.56 -1.87
CA TYR A 74 14.21 -27.23 -1.15
C TYR A 74 14.63 -28.50 -0.39
N ARG A 75 15.87 -28.99 -0.55
CA ARG A 75 16.39 -30.16 0.19
C ARG A 75 16.90 -29.84 1.60
N LEU A 76 16.98 -28.58 1.98
CA LEU A 76 17.51 -28.12 3.27
C LEU A 76 16.42 -27.84 4.34
N SER A 77 15.19 -28.33 4.16
CA SER A 77 14.14 -28.38 5.20
C SER A 77 14.11 -29.73 5.90
#